data_AF-A0A2M8PJA1-F1
#
_entry.id   AF-A0A2M8PJA1-F1
#
_cell.length_a   1.000
_cell.length_b   1.000
_cell.length_c   1.000
_cell.angle_alpha   90.00
_cell.angle_beta   90.00
_cell.angle_gamma   90.00
#
_symmetry.space_group_name_H-M   'P 1'
#
loop_
_entity.id
_entity.type
_entity.pdbx_description
1 polymer ?
#
loop_
_entity_poly.entity_id
_entity_poly.type
_entity_poly.pdbx_seq_one_letter_code
_entity_poly.pdbx_strand_id
1 'polypeptide(L)' 'LGNNVTIEGSEIEASIVMNNCEIRNIQGRIDRSLLADNARVTSATQMPVAHRFVLAENSYVQF' A
#
# COMPACT_ATOMS: atom_id res chain seq x y z
N LEU A 1 3.85 10.21 -4.52
CA LEU A 1 2.83 10.17 -3.45
C LEU A 1 1.86 11.33 -3.70
N GLY A 2 0.56 11.10 -3.54
CA GLY A 2 -0.48 12.14 -3.59
C GLY A 2 -0.66 12.86 -2.25
N ASN A 3 -1.68 13.71 -2.16
CA ASN A 3 -2.05 14.45 -0.96
C ASN A 3 -2.67 13.53 0.10
N ASN A 4 -2.48 13.85 1.39
CA ASN A 4 -3.06 13.12 2.54
C ASN A 4 -2.73 11.62 2.58
N VAL A 5 -1.51 11.25 2.19
CA VAL A 5 -1.03 9.86 2.26
C VAL A 5 -0.40 9.59 3.63
N THR A 6 -0.82 8.51 4.29
CA THR A 6 -0.19 8.02 5.53
C THR A 6 0.56 6.72 5.25
N ILE A 7 1.86 6.69 5.53
CA ILE A 7 2.69 5.47 5.47
C ILE A 7 3.38 5.29 6.81
N GLU A 8 3.10 4.18 7.49
CA GLU A 8 3.67 3.84 8.80
C GLU A 8 4.18 2.40 8.80
N GLY A 9 5.38 2.16 9.34
CA GLY A 9 5.93 0.81 9.51
C GLY A 9 5.98 -0.04 8.22
N SER A 10 6.18 0.60 7.05
CA SER A 10 6.09 -0.03 5.72
C SER A 10 7.19 0.49 4.79
N GLU A 11 7.72 -0.37 3.92
CA GLU A 11 8.67 0.02 2.87
C GLU A 11 8.01 0.09 1.49
N ILE A 12 8.26 1.18 0.74
CA ILE A 12 7.73 1.38 -0.62
C ILE A 12 8.88 1.71 -1.57
N GLU A 13 8.92 1.01 -2.70
CA GLU A 13 9.89 1.23 -3.78
C GLU A 13 9.17 1.31 -5.13
N ALA A 14 9.67 2.18 -6.03
CA ALA A 14 9.23 2.30 -7.43
C ALA A 14 7.70 2.35 -7.65
N SER A 15 6.94 2.90 -6.70
CA SER A 15 5.47 2.84 -6.69
C SER A 15 4.81 4.21 -6.74
N ILE A 16 3.62 4.27 -7.31
CA ILE A 16 2.77 5.46 -7.38
C ILE A 16 1.63 5.27 -6.36
N VAL A 17 1.56 6.15 -5.36
CA VAL A 17 0.47 6.21 -4.39
C VAL A 17 -0.29 7.51 -4.63
N MET A 18 -1.59 7.43 -4.92
CA MET A 18 -2.45 8.60 -5.16
C MET A 18 -2.99 9.18 -3.84
N ASN A 19 -4.03 10.04 -3.88
CA ASN A 19 -4.46 10.83 -2.75
C ASN A 19 -5.25 10.02 -1.71
N ASN A 20 -5.22 10.46 -0.45
CA ASN A 20 -5.98 9.90 0.67
C ASN A 20 -5.73 8.39 0.90
N CYS A 21 -4.53 7.90 0.59
CA CYS A 21 -4.16 6.50 0.81
C CYS A 21 -3.57 6.27 2.20
N GLU A 22 -3.83 5.09 2.75
CA GLU A 22 -3.34 4.67 4.05
C GLU A 22 -2.65 3.30 3.95
N ILE A 23 -1.37 3.27 4.30
CA ILE A 23 -0.51 2.08 4.25
C ILE A 23 0.13 1.92 5.63
N ARG A 24 -0.20 0.86 6.35
CA ARG A 24 0.29 0.66 7.73
C ARG A 24 0.80 -0.76 7.98
N ASN A 25 1.95 -0.82 8.64
CA ASN A 25 2.59 -1.99 9.21
C ASN A 25 2.90 -3.12 8.21
N ILE A 26 3.04 -2.81 6.92
CA ILE A 26 3.31 -3.82 5.89
C ILE A 26 4.72 -4.39 6.08
N GLN A 27 4.80 -5.64 6.54
CA GLN A 27 6.05 -6.38 6.61
C GLN A 27 6.51 -6.75 5.19
N GLY A 28 7.74 -6.38 4.85
CA GLY A 28 8.27 -6.53 3.49
C GLY A 28 8.15 -5.23 2.70
N ARG A 29 8.27 -5.35 1.36
CA ARG A 29 8.38 -4.20 0.46
C ARG A 29 7.24 -4.18 -0.55
N ILE A 30 6.56 -3.04 -0.64
CA ILE A 30 5.65 -2.72 -1.75
C ILE A 30 6.51 -2.21 -2.90
N ASP A 31 6.61 -2.98 -3.97
CA ASP A 31 7.45 -2.66 -5.12
C ASP A 31 6.62 -2.56 -6.41
N ARG A 32 6.99 -1.62 -7.29
CA ARG A 32 6.39 -1.39 -8.63
C ARG A 32 4.87 -1.48 -8.67
N SER A 33 4.20 -0.79 -7.74
CA SER A 33 2.74 -0.85 -7.56
C SER A 33 2.07 0.51 -7.84
N LEU A 34 0.78 0.47 -8.23
CA LEU A 34 -0.07 1.65 -8.40
C LEU A 34 -1.27 1.55 -7.45
N LEU A 35 -1.37 2.51 -6.53
CA LEU A 35 -2.47 2.64 -5.58
C LEU A 35 -3.29 3.87 -5.92
N ALA A 36 -4.52 3.67 -6.38
CA ALA A 36 -5.46 4.74 -6.70
C ALA A 36 -6.06 5.42 -5.45
N ASP A 37 -6.84 6.49 -5.68
CA ASP A 37 -7.38 7.34 -4.62
C ASP A 37 -8.23 6.53 -3.62
N ASN A 38 -8.05 6.83 -2.33
CA ASN A 38 -8.73 6.19 -1.19
C ASN A 38 -8.42 4.70 -0.98
N ALA A 39 -7.33 4.17 -1.56
CA ALA A 39 -6.92 2.79 -1.31
C ALA A 39 -6.40 2.59 0.13
N ARG A 40 -6.72 1.44 0.74
CA ARG A 40 -6.26 1.04 2.07
C ARG A 40 -5.54 -0.31 2.03
N VAL A 41 -4.34 -0.36 2.60
CA VAL A 41 -3.52 -1.59 2.68
C VAL A 41 -3.05 -1.79 4.12
N THR A 42 -3.40 -2.93 4.72
CA THR A 42 -3.08 -3.29 6.11
C THR A 42 -2.48 -4.70 6.17
N SER A 43 -1.52 -4.92 7.06
CA SER A 43 -0.91 -6.26 7.25
C SER A 43 -1.55 -7.05 8.39
N ALA A 44 -1.45 -8.37 8.28
CA ALA A 44 -1.57 -9.32 9.37
C ALA A 44 -0.23 -10.06 9.57
N THR A 45 -0.04 -10.55 10.80
CA THR A 45 1.20 -11.10 11.34
C THR A 45 1.77 -12.28 10.55
N GLN A 46 2.85 -12.02 9.80
CA GLN A 46 3.99 -12.91 9.47
C GLN A 46 4.09 -13.49 8.04
N MET A 47 4.97 -12.90 7.22
CA MET A 47 6.03 -13.49 6.36
C MET A 47 6.37 -12.53 5.20
N PRO A 48 7.63 -12.49 4.70
CA PRO A 48 8.01 -11.61 3.60
C PRO A 48 7.48 -12.20 2.29
N VAL A 49 6.28 -11.80 1.90
CA VAL A 49 5.70 -12.07 0.59
C VAL A 49 5.73 -10.75 -0.18
N ALA A 50 6.50 -10.71 -1.26
CA ALA A 50 6.46 -9.56 -2.16
C ALA A 50 5.11 -9.57 -2.89
N HIS A 51 4.34 -8.50 -2.76
CA HIS A 51 3.05 -8.36 -3.42
C HIS A 51 3.11 -7.27 -4.49
N ARG A 52 2.56 -7.56 -5.68
CA ARG A 52 2.34 -6.58 -6.74
C ARG A 52 0.85 -6.29 -6.83
N PHE A 53 0.47 -5.02 -6.63
CA PHE A 53 -0.92 -4.61 -6.74
C PHE A 53 -1.14 -3.55 -7.82
N VAL A 54 -2.28 -3.66 -8.49
CA VAL A 54 -2.89 -2.60 -9.29
C VAL A 54 -4.29 -2.40 -8.72
N LEU A 55 -4.47 -1.35 -7.92
CA LEU A 55 -5.71 -1.11 -7.19
C LEU A 55 -6.41 0.13 -7.75
N ALA A 56 -7.72 0.00 -8.02
CA ALA A 56 -8.58 1.10 -8.42
C ALA A 56 -9.20 1.78 -7.18
N GLU A 57 -10.03 2.81 -7.41
CA GLU A 57 -10.74 3.51 -6.34
C GLU A 57 -11.60 2.55 -5.48
N ASN A 58 -11.66 2.83 -4.17
CA ASN A 58 -12.44 2.04 -3.19
C ASN A 58 -12.03 0.56 -3.05
N SER A 59 -10.77 0.23 -3.33
CA SER A 59 -10.25 -1.14 -3.14
C SER A 59 -9.83 -1.39 -1.69
N TYR A 60 -10.14 -2.58 -1.17
CA TYR A 60 -9.71 -3.06 0.14
C TYR A 60 -8.97 -4.39 0.01
N VAL A 61 -7.80 -4.48 0.64
CA VAL A 61 -6.98 -5.69 0.64
C VAL A 61 -6.68 -6.07 2.09
N GLN A 62 -7.00 -7.32 2.44
CA GLN A 62 -6.76 -7.91 3.76
C GLN A 62 -6.08 -9.27 3.55
N PHE A 63 -5.06 -9.53 4.37
CA PHE A 63 -4.31 -10.78 4.42
C PHE A 63 -4.49 -11.43 5.78
#